data_AF-A0A179G528-F1
#
_entry.id   AF-A0A179G528-F1
#
_cell.length_a   1.000
_cell.length_b   1.000
_cell.length_c   1.000
_cell.angle_alpha   90.00
_cell.angle_beta   90.00
_cell.angle_gamma   90.00
#
_symmetry.space_group_name_H-M   'P 1'
#
loop_
_entity.id
_entity.type
_entity.pdbx_description
1 polymer ?
#
loop_
_entity_poly.entity_id
_entity_poly.type
_entity_poly.pdbx_seq_one_letter_code
_entity_poly.pdbx_strand_id
1 'polypeptide(L)'
;MASQLLRKSDIVSVAGIASIVPSKMVKKRRLSAPAGPSPSPPGAAVSSSETTTTDTPSPPTSSSTSIDAKLFERAEKLARMTMELKIHKVMMQTNDLARGYQELTRKMESNESFHKQHQERMEKIRSDILSTKENLQKHLQSTAGDGLDLREYQKEVVAVKSSMSDVRTLVDELVDKVDQLPTLAEAKAVLAGVTAQREACEAAAAVCEDHTALRTGQFTLDFYDVVLTSLEFCHKSIQTRIQETIKSTRRWHHDHKSTTLDDGKFTANYLKKQSKRDPRMAVYIQKALHRRIRRRGRASTPEPRSLEEFCRDVSWEDVTRTVEDVLVRRVEATVRSLSQSSRELP
;
A
#
# COMPACT_ATOMS: atom_id res chain seq x y z
N MET A 1 28.13 24.80 -44.55
CA MET A 1 28.89 23.58 -44.88
C MET A 1 28.71 22.58 -43.74
N ALA A 2 28.67 21.27 -44.03
CA ALA A 2 28.42 20.15 -43.11
C ALA A 2 27.06 20.22 -42.36
N SER A 3 25.96 19.62 -42.84
CA SER A 3 25.67 18.18 -42.97
C SER A 3 25.57 17.50 -41.59
N GLN A 4 24.36 17.35 -41.04
CA GLN A 4 23.51 16.15 -41.19
C GLN A 4 24.21 14.84 -40.81
N LEU A 5 23.77 14.20 -39.72
CA LEU A 5 23.75 12.74 -39.62
C LEU A 5 22.52 12.27 -38.84
N LEU A 6 21.87 11.24 -39.40
CA LEU A 6 20.51 10.80 -39.08
C LEU A 6 20.53 9.33 -38.63
N ARG A 7 20.09 9.04 -37.40
CA ARG A 7 19.69 7.69 -36.90
C ARG A 7 18.55 7.94 -35.91
N LYS A 8 17.26 7.64 -36.15
CA LYS A 8 16.57 6.38 -36.55
C LYS A 8 16.78 5.22 -35.55
N SER A 9 15.68 4.46 -35.38
CA SER A 9 15.46 3.27 -34.55
C SER A 9 15.53 3.48 -33.01
N ASP A 10 14.58 3.01 -32.17
CA ASP A 10 13.29 2.35 -32.43
C ASP A 10 12.23 2.69 -31.36
N ILE A 11 10.96 2.75 -31.78
CA ILE A 11 9.81 2.87 -30.88
C ILE A 11 9.24 1.47 -30.66
N VAL A 12 9.53 0.84 -29.52
CA VAL A 12 8.85 -0.39 -29.11
C VAL A 12 7.55 -0.04 -28.40
N SER A 13 6.44 -0.23 -29.11
CA SER A 13 5.09 -0.06 -28.60
C SER A 13 4.75 -1.18 -27.62
N VAL A 14 4.51 -0.84 -26.34
CA VAL A 14 3.91 -1.77 -25.37
C VAL A 14 2.40 -1.52 -25.32
N ALA A 15 1.69 -2.21 -26.19
CA ALA A 15 0.23 -2.24 -26.20
C ALA A 15 -0.30 -3.37 -25.31
N GLY A 16 -1.26 -3.04 -24.44
CA GLY A 16 -2.10 -4.00 -23.73
C GLY A 16 -1.73 -4.25 -22.26
N ILE A 17 -2.58 -3.79 -21.34
CA ILE A 17 -3.67 -4.58 -20.73
C ILE A 17 -4.43 -3.65 -19.78
N ALA A 18 -5.64 -3.23 -20.18
CA ALA A 18 -6.64 -2.66 -19.30
C ALA A 18 -8.02 -2.81 -19.96
N SER A 19 -8.61 -4.00 -19.83
CA SER A 19 -9.97 -4.27 -20.31
C SER A 19 -10.98 -3.50 -19.45
N ILE A 20 -11.56 -2.44 -20.01
CA ILE A 20 -12.72 -1.76 -19.41
C ILE A 20 -13.96 -2.16 -20.21
N VAL A 21 -14.88 -2.82 -19.51
CA VAL A 21 -16.15 -3.31 -20.06
C VAL A 21 -16.99 -2.15 -20.63
N PRO A 22 -17.47 -2.23 -21.88
CA PRO A 22 -18.37 -1.22 -22.42
C PRO A 22 -19.75 -1.33 -21.75
N SER A 23 -20.03 -0.41 -20.82
CA SER A 23 -21.35 -0.31 -20.20
C SER A 23 -22.39 0.08 -21.25
N LYS A 24 -23.41 -0.77 -21.43
CA LYS A 24 -24.35 -0.70 -22.56
C LYS A 24 -25.16 0.60 -22.52
N MET A 25 -25.17 1.33 -23.62
CA MET A 25 -26.04 2.50 -23.83
C MET A 25 -27.51 2.10 -23.72
N VAL A 26 -28.16 2.45 -22.61
CA VAL A 26 -29.62 2.36 -22.49
C VAL A 26 -30.25 3.44 -23.35
N LYS A 27 -30.74 3.06 -24.55
CA LYS A 27 -31.63 3.88 -25.37
C LYS A 27 -32.96 4.11 -24.64
N LYS A 28 -32.99 5.08 -23.73
CA LYS A 28 -34.22 5.48 -23.02
C LYS A 28 -35.07 6.33 -23.97
N ARG A 29 -36.06 5.69 -24.61
CA ARG A 29 -37.12 6.36 -25.38
C ARG A 29 -37.67 7.53 -24.55
N ARG A 30 -37.55 8.76 -25.06
CA ARG A 30 -38.32 9.89 -24.52
C ARG A 30 -39.66 9.96 -25.24
N LEU A 31 -40.73 9.79 -24.46
CA LEU A 31 -42.10 10.09 -24.86
C LEU A 31 -42.29 11.61 -24.96
N SER A 32 -43.25 11.99 -25.80
CA SER A 32 -43.60 13.37 -26.16
C SER A 32 -44.21 14.17 -25.00
N ALA A 33 -43.93 15.48 -24.95
CA ALA A 33 -44.73 16.53 -24.30
C ALA A 33 -44.28 17.92 -24.84
N PRO A 34 -45.06 19.00 -24.69
CA PRO A 34 -45.46 19.80 -25.85
C PRO A 34 -44.64 21.08 -26.09
N ALA A 35 -44.73 21.61 -27.31
CA ALA A 35 -44.15 22.90 -27.69
C ALA A 35 -44.95 24.08 -27.09
N GLY A 36 -44.26 24.94 -26.35
CA GLY A 36 -44.77 26.27 -25.96
C GLY A 36 -44.36 27.34 -26.99
N PRO A 37 -45.14 28.44 -27.13
CA PRO A 37 -44.92 29.43 -28.20
C PRO A 37 -43.76 30.39 -27.91
N SER A 38 -42.99 30.70 -28.95
CA SER A 38 -42.01 31.80 -28.97
C SER A 38 -42.63 33.07 -29.59
N PRO A 39 -42.35 34.28 -29.06
CA PRO A 39 -42.72 35.54 -29.71
C PRO A 39 -41.79 35.92 -30.88
N SER A 40 -42.27 36.86 -31.71
CA SER A 40 -41.81 37.23 -33.06
C SER A 40 -40.56 38.14 -33.14
N PRO A 41 -40.04 38.40 -34.37
CA PRO A 41 -40.32 39.69 -35.04
C PRO A 41 -40.61 39.58 -36.56
N PRO A 42 -41.01 40.67 -37.28
CA PRO A 42 -41.78 40.57 -38.52
C PRO A 42 -40.99 40.82 -39.84
N GLY A 43 -41.54 40.34 -40.96
CA GLY A 43 -41.09 40.67 -42.33
C GLY A 43 -41.99 40.06 -43.42
N ALA A 44 -42.09 40.76 -44.56
CA ALA A 44 -43.01 40.54 -45.71
C ALA A 44 -44.52 40.77 -45.37
N ALA A 45 -45.28 41.67 -46.03
CA ALA A 45 -45.46 42.02 -47.46
C ALA A 45 -46.49 41.13 -48.19
N VAL A 46 -47.08 41.68 -49.27
CA VAL A 46 -48.25 41.16 -50.05
C VAL A 46 -49.59 41.36 -49.29
N SER A 47 -50.40 42.40 -49.56
CA SER A 47 -51.14 42.77 -50.79
C SER A 47 -52.38 41.91 -51.07
N SER A 48 -53.56 42.52 -50.95
CA SER A 48 -54.53 42.67 -52.06
C SER A 48 -55.75 43.50 -51.67
N SER A 49 -56.39 44.09 -52.68
CA SER A 49 -57.58 44.97 -52.70
C SER A 49 -58.86 44.25 -52.17
N GLU A 50 -60.05 44.85 -52.04
CA GLU A 50 -60.69 45.80 -52.95
C GLU A 50 -62.00 46.42 -52.40
N THR A 51 -62.30 47.69 -52.78
CA THR A 51 -63.65 48.36 -52.80
C THR A 51 -64.45 48.52 -51.48
N THR A 52 -65.33 49.52 -51.27
CA THR A 52 -66.07 50.40 -52.20
C THR A 52 -66.49 51.74 -51.55
N THR A 53 -66.87 52.72 -52.40
CA THR A 53 -67.76 53.89 -52.14
C THR A 53 -67.42 54.90 -51.04
N THR A 54 -66.84 56.02 -51.48
CA THR A 54 -67.21 57.37 -51.03
C THR A 54 -68.69 57.65 -51.30
N ASP A 55 -69.42 58.22 -50.33
CA ASP A 55 -70.49 59.17 -50.63
C ASP A 55 -70.75 60.12 -49.44
N THR A 56 -71.27 61.32 -49.69
CA THR A 56 -71.43 62.40 -48.69
C THR A 56 -72.90 62.78 -48.54
N PRO A 57 -73.42 62.90 -47.30
CA PRO A 57 -74.22 64.10 -47.00
C PRO A 57 -74.14 64.60 -45.54
N SER A 58 -73.99 65.93 -45.38
CA SER A 58 -74.58 66.73 -44.29
C SER A 58 -76.12 66.80 -44.46
N PRO A 59 -77.00 67.30 -43.55
CA PRO A 59 -76.79 68.13 -42.34
C PRO A 59 -77.51 67.45 -41.12
N PRO A 60 -78.18 68.09 -40.12
CA PRO A 60 -78.28 69.50 -39.72
C PRO A 60 -78.10 69.83 -38.22
N THR A 61 -78.08 71.13 -37.93
CA THR A 61 -78.16 71.74 -36.59
C THR A 61 -79.60 71.75 -36.06
N SER A 62 -79.85 71.27 -34.83
CA SER A 62 -80.71 71.91 -33.77
C SER A 62 -81.15 70.95 -32.63
N SER A 63 -81.08 71.46 -31.39
CA SER A 63 -81.82 71.00 -30.18
C SER A 63 -81.76 69.52 -29.75
N SER A 64 -80.70 69.10 -29.04
CA SER A 64 -80.63 67.79 -28.34
C SER A 64 -79.84 67.76 -27.02
N THR A 65 -79.59 68.90 -26.35
CA THR A 65 -78.62 69.02 -25.24
C THR A 65 -78.86 68.09 -24.03
N SER A 66 -80.05 67.50 -23.86
CA SER A 66 -80.36 66.52 -22.80
C SER A 66 -80.17 65.05 -23.19
N ILE A 67 -80.12 64.73 -24.49
CA ILE A 67 -79.93 63.35 -24.99
C ILE A 67 -78.43 63.03 -25.05
N ASP A 68 -77.61 63.99 -25.48
CA ASP A 68 -76.16 63.86 -25.56
C ASP A 68 -75.50 63.62 -24.20
N ALA A 69 -76.01 64.23 -23.12
CA ALA A 69 -75.45 64.05 -21.77
C ALA A 69 -75.47 62.59 -21.30
N LYS A 70 -76.54 61.83 -21.58
CA LYS A 70 -76.66 60.41 -21.21
C LYS A 70 -75.80 59.50 -22.10
N LEU A 71 -75.62 59.86 -23.37
CA LEU A 71 -74.70 59.16 -24.27
C LEU A 71 -73.24 59.39 -23.84
N PHE A 72 -72.91 60.61 -23.43
CA PHE A 72 -71.59 60.97 -22.91
C PHE A 72 -71.27 60.21 -21.61
N GLU A 73 -72.18 60.20 -20.63
CA GLU A 73 -72.01 59.43 -19.38
C GLU A 73 -71.79 57.93 -19.66
N ARG A 74 -72.54 57.36 -20.62
CA ARG A 74 -72.36 55.96 -21.05
C ARG A 74 -71.02 55.72 -21.72
N ALA A 75 -70.56 56.64 -22.58
CA ALA A 75 -69.26 56.56 -23.24
C ALA A 75 -68.11 56.70 -22.22
N GLU A 76 -68.24 57.60 -21.25
CA GLU A 76 -67.27 57.81 -20.17
C GLU A 76 -67.18 56.58 -19.25
N LYS A 77 -68.33 55.96 -18.90
CA LYS A 77 -68.38 54.69 -18.16
C LYS A 77 -67.73 53.54 -18.94
N LEU A 78 -67.96 53.47 -20.25
CA LEU A 78 -67.31 52.48 -21.12
C LEU A 78 -65.79 52.70 -21.21
N ALA A 79 -65.35 53.96 -21.28
CA ALA A 79 -63.93 54.33 -21.27
C ALA A 79 -63.26 53.94 -19.95
N ARG A 80 -63.89 54.21 -18.79
CA ARG A 80 -63.44 53.75 -17.47
C ARG A 80 -63.28 52.23 -17.41
N MET A 81 -64.32 51.47 -17.77
CA MET A 81 -64.28 50.00 -17.78
C MET A 81 -63.20 49.46 -18.74
N THR A 82 -63.01 50.11 -19.90
CA THR A 82 -61.96 49.74 -20.87
C THR A 82 -60.56 50.03 -20.32
N MET A 83 -60.40 51.12 -19.56
CA MET A 83 -59.14 51.46 -18.89
C MET A 83 -58.82 50.47 -17.76
N GLU A 84 -59.80 50.12 -16.93
CA GLU A 84 -59.67 49.11 -15.88
C GLU A 84 -59.26 47.73 -16.44
N LEU A 85 -59.92 47.28 -17.52
CA LEU A 85 -59.55 46.04 -18.22
C LEU A 85 -58.12 46.09 -18.79
N LYS A 86 -57.69 47.23 -19.33
CA LYS A 86 -56.30 47.43 -19.81
C LYS A 86 -55.31 47.40 -18.64
N ILE A 87 -55.60 48.08 -17.53
CA ILE A 87 -54.77 48.08 -16.31
C ILE A 87 -54.65 46.66 -15.76
N HIS A 88 -55.74 45.91 -15.66
CA HIS A 88 -55.74 44.53 -15.18
C HIS A 88 -54.91 43.62 -16.09
N LYS A 89 -55.01 43.79 -17.42
CA LYS A 89 -54.19 43.06 -18.39
C LYS A 89 -52.70 43.38 -18.22
N VAL A 90 -52.32 44.65 -18.09
CA VAL A 90 -50.93 45.07 -17.84
C VAL A 90 -50.43 44.50 -16.51
N MET A 91 -51.22 44.59 -15.44
CA MET A 91 -50.88 44.04 -14.13
C MET A 91 -50.63 42.52 -14.19
N MET A 92 -51.45 41.77 -14.94
CA MET A 92 -51.21 40.34 -15.17
C MET A 92 -49.91 40.10 -15.93
N GLN A 93 -49.64 40.85 -17.00
CA GLN A 93 -48.37 40.75 -17.74
C GLN A 93 -47.14 41.10 -16.87
N THR A 94 -47.25 42.10 -15.99
CA THR A 94 -46.21 42.46 -15.02
C THR A 94 -45.99 41.34 -13.99
N ASN A 95 -47.06 40.73 -13.48
CA ASN A 95 -46.98 39.60 -12.55
C ASN A 95 -46.36 38.35 -13.21
N ASP A 96 -46.69 38.07 -14.47
CA ASP A 96 -46.09 36.98 -15.25
C ASP A 96 -44.59 37.21 -15.47
N LEU A 97 -44.20 38.43 -15.84
CA LEU A 97 -42.80 38.81 -15.99
C LEU A 97 -42.02 38.73 -14.67
N ALA A 98 -42.62 39.19 -13.56
CA ALA A 98 -42.02 39.11 -12.23
C ALA A 98 -41.78 37.66 -11.79
N ARG A 99 -42.76 36.75 -12.02
CA ARG A 99 -42.60 35.32 -11.79
C ARG A 99 -41.51 34.70 -12.67
N GLY A 100 -41.46 35.09 -13.95
CA GLY A 100 -40.42 34.67 -14.88
C GLY A 100 -39.02 35.09 -14.45
N TYR A 101 -38.87 36.31 -13.95
CA TYR A 101 -37.60 36.82 -13.41
C TYR A 101 -37.16 36.06 -12.16
N GLN A 102 -38.06 35.85 -11.18
CA GLN A 102 -37.75 35.09 -9.96
C GLN A 102 -37.32 33.64 -10.26
N GLU A 103 -37.97 32.98 -11.22
CA GLU A 103 -37.60 31.63 -11.65
C GLU A 103 -36.27 31.60 -12.42
N LEU A 104 -35.93 32.66 -13.16
CA LEU A 104 -34.61 32.82 -13.78
C LEU A 104 -33.51 33.04 -12.74
N THR A 105 -33.74 33.87 -11.71
CA THR A 105 -32.80 34.06 -10.60
C THR A 105 -32.53 32.75 -9.86
N ARG A 106 -33.58 32.00 -9.50
CA ARG A 106 -33.44 30.66 -8.88
C ARG A 106 -32.64 29.69 -9.74
N LYS A 107 -32.84 29.71 -11.07
CA LYS A 107 -32.05 28.90 -12.01
C LYS A 107 -30.60 29.36 -12.11
N MET A 108 -30.34 30.66 -12.02
CA MET A 108 -28.99 31.24 -12.01
C MET A 108 -28.22 30.82 -10.76
N GLU A 109 -28.82 30.96 -9.57
CA GLU A 109 -28.26 30.50 -8.28
C GLU A 109 -27.95 29.00 -8.31
N SER A 110 -28.89 28.19 -8.80
CA SER A 110 -28.69 26.75 -8.95
C SER A 110 -27.54 26.42 -9.92
N ASN A 111 -27.45 27.11 -11.05
CA ASN A 111 -26.39 26.94 -12.04
C ASN A 111 -25.01 27.36 -11.49
N GLU A 112 -24.93 28.48 -10.75
CA GLU A 112 -23.71 28.92 -10.06
C GLU A 112 -23.24 27.87 -9.04
N SER A 113 -24.16 27.33 -8.24
CA SER A 113 -23.84 26.26 -7.28
C SER A 113 -23.32 24.98 -7.96
N PHE A 114 -23.88 24.62 -9.13
CA PHE A 114 -23.41 23.51 -9.95
C PHE A 114 -22.01 23.77 -10.50
N HIS A 115 -21.72 24.97 -11.03
CA HIS A 115 -20.39 25.34 -11.50
C HIS A 115 -19.35 25.29 -10.38
N LYS A 116 -19.68 25.78 -9.18
CA LYS A 116 -18.81 25.71 -8.00
C LYS A 116 -18.50 24.26 -7.62
N GLN A 117 -19.52 23.41 -7.49
CA GLN A 117 -19.34 21.98 -7.19
C GLN A 117 -18.54 21.26 -8.27
N HIS A 118 -18.74 21.61 -9.55
CA HIS A 118 -17.96 21.06 -10.65
C HIS A 118 -16.48 21.46 -10.55
N GLN A 119 -16.18 22.73 -10.28
CA GLN A 119 -14.81 23.22 -10.12
C GLN A 119 -14.11 22.54 -8.94
N GLU A 120 -14.77 22.44 -7.79
CA GLU A 120 -14.24 21.72 -6.61
C GLU A 120 -13.91 20.26 -6.94
N ARG A 121 -14.76 19.58 -7.72
CA ARG A 121 -14.48 18.21 -8.17
C ARG A 121 -13.29 18.14 -9.12
N MET A 122 -13.14 19.10 -10.03
CA MET A 122 -12.03 19.15 -10.98
C MET A 122 -10.70 19.45 -10.29
N GLU A 123 -10.67 20.35 -9.30
CA GLU A 123 -9.47 20.61 -8.49
C GLU A 123 -9.08 19.39 -7.64
N LYS A 124 -10.06 18.67 -7.07
CA LYS A 124 -9.77 17.42 -6.37
C LYS A 124 -9.12 16.40 -7.31
N ILE A 125 -9.70 16.16 -8.50
CA ILE A 125 -9.14 15.24 -9.50
C ILE A 125 -7.73 15.69 -9.93
N ARG A 126 -7.50 16.99 -10.09
CA ARG A 126 -6.17 17.55 -10.38
C ARG A 126 -5.15 17.22 -9.28
N SER A 127 -5.53 17.37 -8.02
CA SER A 127 -4.69 17.04 -6.85
C SER A 127 -4.42 15.53 -6.75
N ASP A 128 -5.44 14.70 -6.97
CA ASP A 128 -5.33 13.24 -6.98
C ASP A 128 -4.37 12.76 -8.10
N ILE A 129 -4.42 13.37 -9.29
CA ILE A 129 -3.49 13.08 -10.40
C ILE A 129 -2.05 13.49 -10.07
N LEU A 130 -1.86 14.69 -9.50
CA LEU A 130 -0.52 15.20 -9.15
C LEU A 130 0.14 14.37 -8.05
N SER A 131 -0.60 14.02 -6.99
CA SER A 131 -0.11 13.15 -5.91
C SER A 131 0.16 11.71 -6.40
N THR A 132 -0.67 11.18 -7.29
CA THR A 132 -0.41 9.88 -7.93
C THR A 132 0.88 9.92 -8.77
N LYS A 133 1.11 11.00 -9.53
CA LYS A 133 2.34 11.20 -10.31
C LYS A 133 3.57 11.30 -9.40
N GLU A 134 3.48 12.04 -8.30
CA GLU A 134 4.57 12.18 -7.33
C GLU A 134 4.90 10.83 -6.66
N ASN A 135 3.89 10.07 -6.26
CA ASN A 135 4.07 8.73 -5.68
C ASN A 135 4.67 7.75 -6.68
N LEU A 136 4.27 7.79 -7.95
CA LEU A 136 4.89 7.00 -9.01
C LEU A 136 6.35 7.40 -9.23
N GLN A 137 6.67 8.70 -9.22
CA GLN A 137 8.05 9.17 -9.34
C GLN A 137 8.92 8.73 -8.17
N LYS A 138 8.40 8.77 -6.93
CA LYS A 138 9.09 8.23 -5.74
C LYS A 138 9.34 6.73 -5.88
N HIS A 139 8.34 5.96 -6.33
CA HIS A 139 8.50 4.53 -6.58
C HIS A 139 9.58 4.25 -7.64
N LEU A 140 9.59 4.98 -8.76
CA LEU A 140 10.62 4.83 -9.80
C LEU A 140 12.04 5.13 -9.26
N GLN A 141 12.18 6.15 -8.41
CA GLN A 141 13.45 6.47 -7.74
C GLN A 141 13.87 5.37 -6.75
N SER A 142 12.93 4.80 -5.99
CA SER A 142 13.21 3.65 -5.12
C SER A 142 13.63 2.41 -5.90
N THR A 143 12.91 2.05 -6.97
CA THR A 143 13.25 0.92 -7.84
C THR A 143 14.60 1.09 -8.56
N ALA A 144 15.01 2.33 -8.86
CA ALA A 144 16.36 2.60 -9.37
C ALA A 144 17.46 2.30 -8.33
N GLY A 145 17.17 2.47 -7.04
CA GLY A 145 18.02 2.02 -5.94
C GLY A 145 18.08 0.49 -5.83
N ASP A 146 16.91 -0.17 -5.78
CA ASP A 146 16.81 -1.64 -5.73
C ASP A 146 17.47 -2.33 -6.96
N GLY A 147 17.49 -1.67 -8.11
CA GLY A 147 18.18 -2.15 -9.32
C GLY A 147 19.72 -2.16 -9.21
N LEU A 148 20.30 -1.39 -8.29
CA LEU A 148 21.73 -1.47 -7.95
C LEU A 148 21.99 -2.68 -7.03
N ASP A 149 21.14 -2.88 -6.03
CA ASP A 149 21.17 -4.02 -5.11
C ASP A 149 21.06 -5.36 -5.87
N LEU A 150 20.14 -5.47 -6.83
CA LEU A 150 20.02 -6.66 -7.68
C LEU A 150 21.29 -6.94 -8.52
N ARG A 151 22.02 -5.90 -8.96
CA ARG A 151 23.28 -6.04 -9.70
C ARG A 151 24.42 -6.46 -8.77
N GLU A 152 24.44 -5.97 -7.55
CA GLU A 152 25.40 -6.36 -6.52
C GLU A 152 25.19 -7.82 -6.11
N TYR A 153 23.94 -8.20 -5.79
CA TYR A 153 23.53 -9.59 -5.57
C TYR A 153 23.91 -10.53 -6.73
N GLN A 154 23.74 -10.12 -7.99
CA GLN A 154 24.20 -10.92 -9.14
C GLN A 154 25.72 -11.13 -9.15
N LYS A 155 26.53 -10.13 -8.78
CA LYS A 155 27.99 -10.28 -8.65
C LYS A 155 28.34 -11.24 -7.51
N GLU A 156 27.70 -11.10 -6.35
CA GLU A 156 27.90 -12.00 -5.21
C GLU A 156 27.56 -13.45 -5.57
N VAL A 157 26.43 -13.70 -6.23
CA VAL A 157 26.04 -15.05 -6.69
C VAL A 157 27.07 -15.63 -7.66
N VAL A 158 27.64 -14.82 -8.56
CA VAL A 158 28.72 -15.27 -9.46
C VAL A 158 30.00 -15.59 -8.69
N ALA A 159 30.40 -14.76 -7.73
CA ALA A 159 31.59 -14.98 -6.90
C ALA A 159 31.46 -16.20 -5.96
N VAL A 160 30.29 -16.42 -5.37
CA VAL A 160 29.98 -17.63 -4.60
C VAL A 160 30.01 -18.86 -5.53
N LYS A 161 29.49 -18.75 -6.76
CA LYS A 161 29.51 -19.85 -7.72
C LYS A 161 30.92 -20.22 -8.17
N SER A 162 31.82 -19.25 -8.37
CA SER A 162 33.24 -19.54 -8.66
C SER A 162 33.92 -20.18 -7.46
N SER A 163 33.78 -19.60 -6.27
CA SER A 163 34.36 -20.17 -5.03
C SER A 163 33.87 -21.60 -4.75
N MET A 164 32.60 -21.90 -5.02
CA MET A 164 32.04 -23.26 -4.89
C MET A 164 32.55 -24.22 -5.98
N SER A 165 33.00 -23.73 -7.14
CA SER A 165 33.75 -24.55 -8.11
C SER A 165 35.17 -24.79 -7.64
N ASP A 166 35.86 -23.77 -7.11
CA ASP A 166 37.22 -23.91 -6.57
C ASP A 166 37.26 -24.93 -5.41
N VAL A 167 36.27 -24.87 -4.52
CA VAL A 167 36.09 -25.86 -3.43
C VAL A 167 35.83 -27.27 -3.97
N ARG A 168 35.11 -27.42 -5.08
CA ARG A 168 34.93 -28.75 -5.71
C ARG A 168 36.25 -29.27 -6.26
N THR A 169 37.01 -28.46 -6.98
CA THR A 169 38.35 -28.85 -7.46
C THR A 169 39.28 -29.27 -6.31
N LEU A 170 39.24 -28.59 -5.15
CA LEU A 170 40.00 -28.97 -3.96
C LEU A 170 39.50 -30.28 -3.31
N VAL A 171 38.20 -30.56 -3.37
CA VAL A 171 37.61 -31.83 -2.91
C VAL A 171 37.99 -32.97 -3.86
N ASP A 172 37.93 -32.74 -5.17
CA ASP A 172 38.33 -33.71 -6.19
C ASP A 172 39.84 -34.05 -6.05
N GLU A 173 40.71 -33.03 -5.87
CA GLU A 173 42.14 -33.24 -5.59
C GLU A 173 42.39 -34.00 -4.26
N LEU A 174 41.53 -33.79 -3.25
CA LEU A 174 41.60 -34.54 -1.99
C LEU A 174 41.17 -36.00 -2.17
N VAL A 175 40.14 -36.26 -2.98
CA VAL A 175 39.71 -37.63 -3.34
C VAL A 175 40.84 -38.35 -4.09
N ASP A 176 41.43 -37.72 -5.10
CA ASP A 176 42.59 -38.28 -5.84
C ASP A 176 43.76 -38.63 -4.91
N LYS A 177 43.99 -37.84 -3.84
CA LYS A 177 45.03 -38.11 -2.82
C LYS A 177 44.62 -39.16 -1.79
N VAL A 178 43.33 -39.31 -1.50
CA VAL A 178 42.81 -40.39 -0.64
C VAL A 178 42.93 -41.74 -1.35
N ASP A 179 42.69 -41.79 -2.66
CA ASP A 179 42.91 -42.99 -3.48
C ASP A 179 44.39 -43.37 -3.61
N GLN A 180 45.32 -42.44 -3.35
CA GLN A 180 46.77 -42.67 -3.26
C GLN A 180 47.24 -43.06 -1.84
N LEU A 181 46.37 -43.09 -0.83
CA LEU A 181 46.76 -43.59 0.49
C LEU A 181 47.02 -45.10 0.42
N PRO A 182 48.04 -45.62 1.12
CA PRO A 182 48.33 -47.05 1.13
C PRO A 182 47.10 -47.80 1.64
N THR A 183 46.71 -48.85 0.91
CA THR A 183 45.53 -49.64 1.25
C THR A 183 45.64 -50.20 2.65
N LEU A 184 44.50 -50.49 3.30
CA LEU A 184 44.49 -51.05 4.66
C LEU A 184 45.35 -52.32 4.78
N ALA A 185 45.52 -53.09 3.69
CA ALA A 185 46.39 -54.25 3.64
C ALA A 185 47.89 -53.86 3.65
N GLU A 186 48.30 -52.87 2.87
CA GLU A 186 49.68 -52.36 2.84
C GLU A 186 50.05 -51.67 4.15
N ALA A 187 49.15 -50.83 4.69
CA ALA A 187 49.33 -50.22 6.01
C ALA A 187 49.42 -51.28 7.12
N LYS A 188 48.62 -52.35 7.05
CA LYS A 188 48.74 -53.51 7.96
C LYS A 188 50.02 -54.31 7.74
N ALA A 189 50.53 -54.43 6.51
CA ALA A 189 51.78 -55.12 6.23
C ALA A 189 52.99 -54.33 6.75
N VAL A 190 52.98 -52.99 6.60
CA VAL A 190 53.99 -52.11 7.21
C VAL A 190 53.90 -52.15 8.73
N LEU A 191 52.68 -52.07 9.31
CA LEU A 191 52.51 -52.23 10.76
C LEU A 191 52.93 -53.63 11.23
N ALA A 192 52.64 -54.70 10.48
CA ALA A 192 53.08 -56.06 10.80
C ALA A 192 54.61 -56.21 10.72
N GLY A 193 55.25 -55.55 9.76
CA GLY A 193 56.71 -55.48 9.66
C GLY A 193 57.33 -54.69 10.82
N VAL A 194 56.71 -53.57 11.21
CA VAL A 194 57.12 -52.77 12.37
C VAL A 194 56.82 -53.48 13.69
N THR A 195 55.73 -54.24 13.81
CA THR A 195 55.47 -55.07 15.01
C THR A 195 56.37 -56.28 15.04
N ALA A 196 56.72 -56.92 13.92
CA ALA A 196 57.70 -58.00 13.88
C ALA A 196 59.13 -57.49 14.17
N GLN A 197 59.50 -56.30 13.69
CA GLN A 197 60.75 -55.63 14.03
C GLN A 197 60.75 -55.21 15.51
N ARG A 198 59.63 -54.68 16.01
CA ARG A 198 59.44 -54.37 17.43
C ARG A 198 59.52 -55.63 18.26
N GLU A 199 58.82 -56.71 17.93
CA GLU A 199 58.87 -58.02 18.60
C GLU A 199 60.28 -58.62 18.52
N ALA A 200 61.06 -58.39 17.47
CA ALA A 200 62.47 -58.78 17.43
C ALA A 200 63.33 -57.94 18.42
N CYS A 201 63.09 -56.62 18.50
CA CYS A 201 63.73 -55.74 19.49
C CYS A 201 63.20 -55.93 20.92
N GLU A 202 61.96 -56.37 21.08
CA GLU A 202 61.21 -56.49 22.33
C GLU A 202 61.33 -57.92 22.87
N ALA A 203 61.60 -58.93 22.05
CA ALA A 203 62.16 -60.23 22.47
C ALA A 203 63.64 -60.12 22.85
N ALA A 204 64.38 -59.19 22.23
CA ALA A 204 65.73 -58.82 22.71
C ALA A 204 65.66 -58.00 24.02
N ALA A 205 64.58 -57.26 24.27
CA ALA A 205 64.34 -56.52 25.52
C ALA A 205 63.69 -57.36 26.63
N ALA A 206 62.86 -58.37 26.31
CA ALA A 206 62.14 -59.24 27.24
C ALA A 206 63.02 -60.29 27.94
N VAL A 207 64.34 -60.13 27.84
CA VAL A 207 65.29 -60.62 28.85
C VAL A 207 65.17 -59.78 30.15
N CYS A 208 64.46 -58.65 30.12
CA CYS A 208 64.10 -57.80 31.25
C CYS A 208 62.59 -57.47 31.26
N GLU A 209 61.91 -57.87 32.33
CA GLU A 209 60.67 -57.38 32.98
C GLU A 209 59.70 -56.50 32.14
N ASP A 210 58.44 -56.87 31.85
CA ASP A 210 57.30 -57.33 32.67
C ASP A 210 56.45 -56.19 33.32
N HIS A 211 55.14 -56.43 33.39
CA HIS A 211 54.03 -55.68 34.01
C HIS A 211 53.38 -54.40 33.40
N THR A 212 52.06 -54.56 33.15
CA THR A 212 50.94 -53.58 33.25
C THR A 212 50.85 -52.41 32.26
N ALA A 213 49.82 -52.18 31.42
CA ALA A 213 48.37 -52.49 31.35
C ALA A 213 47.39 -51.43 31.92
N LEU A 214 46.47 -50.97 31.03
CA LEU A 214 45.21 -50.22 31.26
C LEU A 214 45.40 -48.74 31.71
N ARG A 215 44.59 -47.75 31.27
CA ARG A 215 43.12 -47.72 31.27
C ARG A 215 42.61 -46.41 30.61
N THR A 216 41.69 -46.48 29.63
CA THR A 216 40.98 -45.29 29.11
C THR A 216 39.47 -45.52 29.19
N GLY A 217 38.77 -44.69 29.98
CA GLY A 217 37.34 -44.81 30.24
C GLY A 217 36.54 -43.60 29.72
N GLN A 218 35.83 -43.81 28.62
CA GLN A 218 34.40 -43.51 28.41
C GLN A 218 33.68 -42.57 29.40
N PHE A 219 33.05 -41.50 28.89
CA PHE A 219 31.89 -40.87 29.55
C PHE A 219 30.88 -40.21 28.58
N THR A 220 29.61 -40.61 28.72
CA THR A 220 28.33 -39.95 28.35
C THR A 220 28.12 -39.35 26.95
N LEU A 221 27.35 -40.09 26.12
CA LEU A 221 26.22 -39.47 25.41
C LEU A 221 25.17 -39.06 26.46
N ASP A 222 24.68 -37.81 26.40
CA ASP A 222 23.33 -37.37 26.83
C ASP A 222 23.05 -35.87 26.54
N PHE A 223 23.90 -35.20 25.74
CA PHE A 223 23.83 -33.75 25.49
C PHE A 223 23.29 -33.36 24.11
N TYR A 224 23.01 -34.33 23.22
CA TYR A 224 22.84 -34.06 21.79
C TYR A 224 21.50 -33.47 21.35
N ASP A 225 20.42 -33.65 22.12
CA ASP A 225 19.05 -33.30 21.67
C ASP A 225 18.74 -31.79 21.75
N VAL A 226 19.41 -31.06 22.66
CA VAL A 226 19.31 -29.59 22.76
C VAL A 226 20.25 -28.88 21.77
N VAL A 227 21.33 -29.55 21.34
CA VAL A 227 22.35 -28.95 20.47
C VAL A 227 21.92 -28.97 19.00
N LEU A 228 21.26 -30.03 18.51
CA LEU A 228 20.85 -30.12 17.10
C LEU A 228 19.91 -28.98 16.66
N THR A 229 18.88 -28.66 17.45
CA THR A 229 17.94 -27.56 17.13
C THR A 229 18.58 -26.17 17.22
N SER A 230 19.69 -26.02 17.94
CA SER A 230 20.47 -24.77 17.99
C SER A 230 21.41 -24.62 16.78
N LEU A 231 21.92 -25.73 16.22
CA LEU A 231 22.76 -25.70 15.01
C LEU A 231 21.96 -25.31 13.75
N GLU A 232 20.78 -25.90 13.51
CA GLU A 232 19.99 -25.61 12.31
C GLU A 232 19.60 -24.13 12.17
N PHE A 233 19.39 -23.43 13.29
CA PHE A 233 19.11 -21.99 13.28
C PHE A 233 20.36 -21.10 13.19
N CYS A 234 21.55 -21.67 13.38
CA CYS A 234 22.83 -20.95 13.31
C CYS A 234 23.24 -20.64 11.85
N HIS A 235 22.72 -21.38 10.87
CA HIS A 235 23.02 -21.16 9.44
C HIS A 235 22.20 -20.05 8.77
N LYS A 236 21.15 -19.53 9.43
CA LYS A 236 20.35 -18.42 8.88
C LYS A 236 21.00 -17.08 9.17
N SER A 237 21.17 -16.25 8.12
CA SER A 237 21.64 -14.88 8.28
C SER A 237 20.77 -14.11 9.27
N ILE A 238 21.38 -13.23 10.07
CA ILE A 238 20.67 -12.48 11.12
C ILE A 238 19.52 -11.65 10.52
N GLN A 239 19.71 -11.11 9.31
CA GLN A 239 18.68 -10.41 8.54
C GLN A 239 17.48 -11.31 8.20
N THR A 240 17.71 -12.57 7.82
CA THR A 240 16.64 -13.57 7.61
C THR A 240 15.88 -13.82 8.92
N ARG A 241 16.58 -13.96 10.04
CA ARG A 241 15.99 -14.18 11.37
C ARG A 241 15.16 -12.98 11.85
N ILE A 242 15.61 -11.76 11.57
CA ILE A 242 14.85 -10.51 11.78
C ILE A 242 13.55 -10.54 10.96
N GLN A 243 13.64 -10.79 9.65
CA GLN A 243 12.46 -10.84 8.76
C GLN A 243 11.47 -11.95 9.13
N GLU A 244 11.97 -13.12 9.50
CA GLU A 244 11.18 -14.24 10.01
C GLU A 244 10.44 -13.91 11.31
N THR A 245 11.04 -13.07 12.16
CA THR A 245 10.46 -12.59 13.42
C THR A 245 9.43 -11.49 13.20
N ILE A 246 9.68 -10.55 12.28
CA ILE A 246 8.69 -9.53 11.86
C ILE A 246 7.45 -10.22 11.26
N LYS A 247 7.64 -11.19 10.34
CA LYS A 247 6.55 -12.00 9.77
C LYS A 247 5.79 -12.78 10.85
N SER A 248 6.49 -13.31 11.85
CA SER A 248 5.86 -13.96 13.02
C SER A 248 4.98 -12.97 13.79
N THR A 249 5.53 -11.82 14.17
CA THR A 249 4.84 -10.80 14.96
C THR A 249 3.61 -10.24 14.24
N ARG A 250 3.66 -10.09 12.91
CA ARG A 250 2.49 -9.71 12.09
C ARG A 250 1.35 -10.74 12.16
N ARG A 251 1.66 -12.05 12.13
CA ARG A 251 0.65 -13.12 12.31
C ARG A 251 0.06 -13.09 13.71
N TRP A 252 0.91 -13.06 14.74
CA TRP A 252 0.46 -12.94 16.13
C TRP A 252 -0.38 -11.67 16.38
N HIS A 253 -0.10 -10.56 15.69
CA HIS A 253 -0.93 -9.35 15.78
C HIS A 253 -2.28 -9.47 15.05
N HIS A 254 -2.40 -10.34 14.05
CA HIS A 254 -3.70 -10.71 13.51
C HIS A 254 -4.46 -11.59 14.52
N ASP A 255 -3.82 -12.62 15.06
CA ASP A 255 -4.40 -13.56 16.02
C ASP A 255 -4.86 -12.86 17.31
N HIS A 256 -4.12 -11.84 17.77
CA HIS A 256 -4.47 -10.98 18.90
C HIS A 256 -5.81 -10.25 18.71
N LYS A 257 -6.14 -9.78 17.50
CA LYS A 257 -7.41 -9.08 17.23
C LYS A 257 -8.63 -9.99 17.36
N SER A 258 -8.44 -11.29 17.22
CA SER A 258 -9.49 -12.31 17.35
C SER A 258 -9.48 -13.04 18.69
N THR A 259 -8.49 -12.79 19.56
CA THR A 259 -8.38 -13.48 20.85
C THR A 259 -9.11 -12.71 21.95
N THR A 260 -9.64 -13.46 22.92
CA THR A 260 -10.18 -12.94 24.18
C THR A 260 -9.20 -13.10 25.35
N LEU A 261 -7.98 -13.56 25.06
CA LEU A 261 -6.92 -13.70 26.06
C LEU A 261 -6.40 -12.34 26.50
N ASP A 262 -6.16 -12.23 27.81
CA ASP A 262 -5.44 -11.11 28.41
C ASP A 262 -4.06 -10.90 27.77
N ASP A 263 -3.70 -9.63 27.54
CA ASP A 263 -2.49 -9.18 26.84
C ASP A 263 -1.20 -9.75 27.45
N GLY A 264 -1.12 -9.83 28.78
CA GLY A 264 0.06 -10.37 29.46
C GLY A 264 0.22 -11.87 29.21
N LYS A 265 -0.89 -12.63 29.28
CA LYS A 265 -0.89 -14.07 28.94
C LYS A 265 -0.59 -14.31 27.46
N PHE A 266 -1.16 -13.49 26.57
CA PHE A 266 -0.90 -13.58 25.13
C PHE A 266 0.57 -13.28 24.80
N THR A 267 1.13 -12.22 25.40
CA THR A 267 2.53 -11.82 25.24
C THR A 267 3.50 -12.88 25.78
N ALA A 268 3.19 -13.49 26.94
CA ALA A 268 3.98 -14.60 27.47
C ALA A 268 3.99 -15.81 26.50
N ASN A 269 2.84 -16.15 25.90
CA ASN A 269 2.75 -17.22 24.91
C ASN A 269 3.52 -16.90 23.61
N TYR A 270 3.44 -15.67 23.12
CA TYR A 270 4.25 -15.19 21.99
C TYR A 270 5.75 -15.34 22.29
N LEU A 271 6.21 -14.84 23.44
CA LEU A 271 7.63 -14.88 23.81
C LEU A 271 8.13 -16.31 24.04
N LYS A 272 7.31 -17.23 24.60
CA LYS A 272 7.63 -18.66 24.69
C LYS A 272 7.74 -19.34 23.33
N LYS A 273 6.88 -18.98 22.39
CA LYS A 273 6.91 -19.54 21.01
C LYS A 273 8.07 -18.95 20.21
N GLN A 274 8.41 -17.69 20.43
CA GLN A 274 9.57 -17.04 19.85
C GLN A 274 10.88 -17.58 20.44
N SER A 275 10.98 -17.84 21.75
CA SER A 275 12.20 -18.38 22.37
C SER A 275 12.49 -19.81 21.95
N LYS A 276 11.47 -20.64 21.69
CA LYS A 276 11.62 -21.97 21.07
C LYS A 276 12.12 -21.93 19.63
N ARG A 277 11.89 -20.82 18.91
CA ARG A 277 12.28 -20.66 17.49
C ARG A 277 13.63 -19.97 17.34
N ASP A 278 13.87 -18.93 18.13
CA ASP A 278 15.09 -18.14 18.15
C ASP A 278 15.31 -17.61 19.58
N PRO A 279 16.05 -18.36 20.44
CA PRO A 279 16.30 -17.97 21.82
C PRO A 279 16.96 -16.59 21.95
N ARG A 280 17.94 -16.29 21.08
CA ARG A 280 18.70 -15.03 21.14
C ARG A 280 17.83 -13.84 20.76
N MET A 281 16.99 -13.98 19.72
CA MET A 281 16.04 -12.93 19.33
C MET A 281 14.97 -12.70 20.41
N ALA A 282 14.48 -13.76 21.05
CA ALA A 282 13.51 -13.64 22.15
C ALA A 282 14.10 -12.87 23.35
N VAL A 283 15.32 -13.22 23.78
CA VAL A 283 16.04 -12.48 24.84
C VAL A 283 16.29 -11.02 24.46
N TYR A 284 16.62 -10.75 23.20
CA TYR A 284 16.84 -9.39 22.71
C TYR A 284 15.56 -8.54 22.72
N ILE A 285 14.42 -9.10 22.26
CA ILE A 285 13.10 -8.46 22.34
C ILE A 285 12.69 -8.24 23.80
N GLN A 286 12.88 -9.22 24.68
CA GLN A 286 12.62 -9.09 26.13
C GLN A 286 13.44 -7.96 26.76
N LYS A 287 14.75 -7.89 26.50
CA LYS A 287 15.62 -6.80 26.99
C LYS A 287 15.17 -5.44 26.47
N ALA A 288 14.72 -5.34 25.22
CA ALA A 288 14.20 -4.09 24.66
C ALA A 288 12.84 -3.68 25.27
N LEU A 289 11.92 -4.63 25.44
CA LEU A 289 10.64 -4.42 26.12
C LEU A 289 10.85 -3.93 27.55
N HIS A 290 11.71 -4.60 28.31
CA HIS A 290 12.04 -4.24 29.69
C HIS A 290 12.54 -2.79 29.78
N ARG A 291 13.42 -2.36 28.85
CA ARG A 291 13.87 -0.95 28.77
C ARG A 291 12.73 0.03 28.46
N ARG A 292 11.80 -0.33 27.57
CA ARG A 292 10.61 0.50 27.24
C ARG A 292 9.70 0.67 28.47
N ILE A 293 9.39 -0.43 29.16
CA ILE A 293 8.49 -0.44 30.32
C ILE A 293 9.09 0.38 31.48
N ARG A 294 10.40 0.18 31.80
CA ARG A 294 11.09 1.00 32.82
C ARG A 294 11.03 2.50 32.50
N ARG A 295 11.16 2.90 31.23
CA ARG A 295 11.06 4.30 30.78
C ARG A 295 9.64 4.87 30.88
N ARG A 296 8.60 4.03 30.96
CA ARG A 296 7.19 4.46 31.09
C ARG A 296 6.82 4.91 32.50
N GLY A 297 7.75 4.83 33.46
CA GLY A 297 7.59 5.44 34.79
C GLY A 297 6.99 4.55 35.87
N ARG A 298 6.79 3.24 35.63
CA ARG A 298 6.46 2.29 36.70
C ARG A 298 7.74 1.96 37.47
N ALA A 299 8.10 2.82 38.41
CA ALA A 299 9.32 2.70 39.19
C ALA A 299 9.26 1.47 40.12
N SER A 300 10.35 0.70 40.13
CA SER A 300 10.69 -0.26 41.18
C SER A 300 9.70 -1.42 41.43
N THR A 301 9.14 -2.03 40.39
CA THR A 301 8.82 -3.47 40.51
C THR A 301 10.13 -4.26 40.64
N PRO A 302 10.21 -5.24 41.57
CA PRO A 302 11.40 -6.09 41.70
C PRO A 302 11.65 -6.87 40.40
N GLU A 303 12.88 -7.34 40.20
CA GLU A 303 13.22 -8.12 39.01
C GLU A 303 12.27 -9.33 38.88
N PRO A 304 11.50 -9.44 37.78
CA PRO A 304 10.42 -10.41 37.68
C PRO A 304 10.98 -11.83 37.70
N ARG A 305 10.46 -12.64 38.60
CA ARG A 305 10.95 -14.02 38.85
C ARG A 305 10.48 -15.00 37.79
N SER A 306 9.50 -14.63 36.97
CA SER A 306 9.00 -15.41 35.84
C SER A 306 8.62 -14.55 34.64
N LEU A 307 8.51 -15.18 33.48
CA LEU A 307 8.05 -14.53 32.25
C LEU A 307 6.58 -14.05 32.38
N GLU A 308 5.76 -14.78 33.11
CA GLU A 308 4.37 -14.44 33.41
C GLU A 308 4.25 -13.21 34.31
N GLU A 309 5.16 -13.05 35.27
CA GLU A 309 5.24 -11.86 36.10
C GLU A 309 5.72 -10.65 35.30
N PHE A 310 6.75 -10.82 34.45
CA PHE A 310 7.20 -9.78 33.52
C PHE A 310 6.08 -9.31 32.58
N CYS A 311 5.37 -10.25 31.95
CA CYS A 311 4.35 -9.92 30.96
C CYS A 311 3.06 -9.32 31.55
N ARG A 312 2.82 -9.41 32.86
CA ARG A 312 1.63 -8.84 33.51
C ARG A 312 1.44 -7.33 33.24
N ASP A 313 2.54 -6.61 33.07
CA ASP A 313 2.58 -5.17 32.85
C ASP A 313 2.81 -4.80 31.35
N VAL A 314 2.71 -5.77 30.44
CA VAL A 314 3.03 -5.60 29.01
C VAL A 314 1.75 -5.67 28.18
N SER A 315 1.38 -4.58 27.51
CA SER A 315 0.36 -4.63 26.46
C SER A 315 0.95 -5.06 25.12
N TRP A 316 0.12 -5.60 24.24
CA TRP A 316 0.52 -6.03 22.91
C TRP A 316 0.98 -4.85 22.02
N GLU A 317 0.52 -3.62 22.27
CA GLU A 317 1.07 -2.41 21.66
C GLU A 317 2.55 -2.20 22.02
N ASP A 318 2.95 -2.50 23.27
CA ASP A 318 4.35 -2.35 23.66
C ASP A 318 5.25 -3.41 22.99
N VAL A 319 4.74 -4.63 22.73
CA VAL A 319 5.40 -5.65 21.90
C VAL A 319 5.56 -5.18 20.46
N THR A 320 4.46 -4.79 19.81
CA THR A 320 4.48 -4.39 18.40
C THR A 320 5.33 -3.15 18.16
N ARG A 321 5.22 -2.11 19.00
CA ARG A 321 6.06 -0.91 18.93
C ARG A 321 7.54 -1.18 19.23
N THR A 322 7.85 -2.14 20.12
CA THR A 322 9.25 -2.53 20.38
C THR A 322 9.84 -3.26 19.20
N VAL A 323 9.09 -4.22 18.62
CA VAL A 323 9.49 -4.91 17.39
C VAL A 323 9.67 -3.92 16.24
N GLU A 324 8.81 -2.91 16.10
CA GLU A 324 8.97 -1.88 15.07
C GLU A 324 10.23 -1.02 15.30
N ASP A 325 10.40 -0.42 16.49
CA ASP A 325 11.56 0.43 16.79
C ASP A 325 12.89 -0.34 16.67
N VAL A 326 12.92 -1.60 17.09
CA VAL A 326 14.17 -2.37 17.21
C VAL A 326 14.45 -3.21 15.95
N LEU A 327 13.45 -3.93 15.41
CA LEU A 327 13.64 -4.82 14.27
C LEU A 327 13.34 -4.18 12.91
N VAL A 328 12.66 -3.03 12.85
CA VAL A 328 12.36 -2.33 11.58
C VAL A 328 13.12 -1.01 11.46
N ARG A 329 13.11 -0.16 12.49
CA ARG A 329 13.76 1.16 12.44
C ARG A 329 15.26 1.13 12.78
N ARG A 330 15.72 0.12 13.52
CA ARG A 330 17.12 -0.02 14.00
C ARG A 330 17.77 -1.34 13.60
N VAL A 331 17.48 -1.82 12.39
CA VAL A 331 18.01 -3.11 11.85
C VAL A 331 19.52 -3.24 12.10
N GLU A 332 20.32 -2.24 11.71
CA GLU A 332 21.78 -2.28 11.86
C GLU A 332 22.27 -2.42 13.31
N ALA A 333 21.64 -1.72 14.26
CA ALA A 333 21.98 -1.83 15.67
C ALA A 333 21.60 -3.21 16.23
N THR A 334 20.49 -3.78 15.76
CA THR A 334 20.04 -5.13 16.07
C THR A 334 20.99 -6.20 15.51
N VAL A 335 21.37 -6.10 14.23
CA VAL A 335 22.32 -7.00 13.59
C VAL A 335 23.64 -6.98 14.36
N ARG A 336 24.18 -5.79 14.67
CA ARG A 336 25.42 -5.64 15.43
C ARG A 336 25.33 -6.25 16.84
N SER A 337 24.22 -6.01 17.55
CA SER A 337 23.98 -6.57 18.90
C SER A 337 23.89 -8.10 18.89
N LEU A 338 23.18 -8.67 17.91
CA LEU A 338 23.02 -10.12 17.77
C LEU A 338 24.32 -10.80 17.34
N SER A 339 25.11 -10.16 16.46
CA SER A 339 26.45 -10.62 16.07
C SER A 339 27.42 -10.61 17.25
N GLN A 340 27.43 -9.56 18.07
CA GLN A 340 28.28 -9.46 19.27
C GLN A 340 27.91 -10.56 20.28
N SER A 341 26.61 -10.74 20.57
CA SER A 341 26.13 -11.83 21.44
C SER A 341 26.41 -13.24 20.91
N SER A 342 26.87 -13.38 19.66
CA SER A 342 27.32 -14.66 19.09
C SER A 342 28.79 -14.99 19.35
N ARG A 343 29.58 -14.02 19.86
CA ARG A 343 31.01 -14.18 20.17
C ARG A 343 31.29 -14.34 21.68
N GLU A 344 30.26 -14.16 22.52
CA GLU A 344 30.36 -14.17 23.99
C GLU A 344 29.82 -15.48 24.62
N LEU A 345 29.78 -16.58 23.86
CA LEU A 345 29.53 -17.92 24.42
C LEU A 345 30.88 -18.62 24.60
N PRO A 346 31.22 -19.09 25.83
CA PRO A 346 32.37 -19.95 26.07
C PRO A 346 32.15 -21.37 25.53
#